data_AF-W0DTY4-F1
#
_entry.id   AF-W0DTY4-F1
#
_cell.length_a   1.000
_cell.length_b   1.000
_cell.length_c   1.000
_cell.angle_alpha   90.00
_cell.angle_beta   90.00
_cell.angle_gamma   90.00
#
_symmetry.space_group_name_H-M   'P 1'
#
loop_
_entity.id
_entity.type
_entity.pdbx_description
1 polymer ?
#
loop_
_entity_poly.entity_id
_entity_poly.type
_entity_poly.pdbx_seq_one_letter_code
_entity_poly.pdbx_strand_id
1 'polypeptide(L)'
;MTTDNKGLRADEVAEYLAKNQQFFHIFPGLLDELSIPHPESGKAVSLLERQVWQLRQQKQLLQDQVDSLVSIAGDNGVILQKLHHLALRLLQAPTQQVALDALYQQLQGPFAVEQVTLFSWELPNTSLAGLQQLGVRQDWVASLKASLVPGQPVCGFIEAQWKQGLFKTTEPIESMCCVPLGWQSVWGVLALGSHSNRFQPDLGTYFLKILGELVSAQFNNLFNDALPAEPELTLSQS
;
A
#
# COMPACT_ATOMS: atom_id res chain seq x y z
N MET A 1 53.49 -58.85 -24.76
CA MET A 1 53.61 -57.89 -23.64
C MET A 1 52.29 -57.15 -23.55
N THR A 2 51.50 -57.49 -22.53
CA THR A 2 50.16 -56.97 -22.25
C THR A 2 50.28 -55.59 -21.61
N THR A 3 49.69 -54.55 -22.21
CA THR A 3 49.61 -53.22 -21.63
C THR A 3 48.55 -53.20 -20.53
N ASP A 4 49.03 -53.04 -19.30
CA ASP A 4 48.28 -53.05 -18.06
C ASP A 4 47.58 -51.69 -17.86
N ASN A 5 46.33 -51.59 -18.29
CA ASN A 5 45.52 -50.38 -18.12
C ASN A 5 44.97 -50.33 -16.69
N LYS A 6 45.73 -49.73 -15.75
CA LYS A 6 45.24 -49.37 -14.42
C LYS A 6 44.08 -48.38 -14.58
N GLY A 7 42.86 -48.89 -14.52
CA GLY A 7 41.64 -48.09 -14.66
C GLY A 7 41.56 -47.01 -13.59
N LEU A 8 41.56 -45.74 -14.01
CA LEU A 8 41.23 -44.60 -13.16
C LEU A 8 39.85 -44.81 -12.54
N ARG A 9 39.73 -44.59 -11.24
CA ARG A 9 38.44 -44.68 -10.53
C ARG A 9 37.65 -43.38 -10.73
N ALA A 10 36.33 -43.50 -10.85
CA ALA A 10 35.45 -42.34 -11.08
C ALA A 10 35.61 -41.25 -10.01
N ASP A 11 35.83 -41.64 -8.75
CA ASP A 11 36.00 -40.73 -7.62
C ASP A 11 37.27 -39.88 -7.74
N GLU A 12 38.34 -40.45 -8.29
CA GLU A 12 39.61 -39.75 -8.51
C GLU A 12 39.47 -38.71 -9.63
N VAL A 13 38.71 -39.01 -10.67
CA VAL A 13 38.39 -38.08 -11.76
C VAL A 13 37.52 -36.93 -11.24
N ALA A 14 36.54 -37.22 -10.39
CA ALA A 14 35.67 -36.22 -9.78
C ALA A 14 36.45 -35.26 -8.88
N GLU A 15 37.34 -35.78 -8.02
CA GLU A 15 38.17 -34.96 -7.14
C GLU A 15 39.17 -34.10 -7.93
N TYR A 16 39.72 -34.65 -9.01
CA TYR A 16 40.64 -33.92 -9.90
C TYR A 16 39.96 -32.75 -10.60
N LEU A 17 38.77 -32.95 -11.19
CA LEU A 17 38.01 -31.88 -11.85
C LEU A 17 37.52 -30.82 -10.85
N ALA A 18 37.15 -31.22 -9.63
CA ALA A 18 36.76 -30.29 -8.57
C ALA A 18 37.90 -29.35 -8.16
N LYS A 19 39.13 -29.86 -8.10
CA LYS A 19 40.34 -29.06 -7.79
C LYS A 19 40.84 -28.23 -8.98
N ASN A 20 40.50 -28.62 -10.21
CA ASN A 20 40.97 -27.98 -11.44
C ASN A 20 39.80 -27.47 -12.29
N GLN A 21 39.05 -26.49 -11.78
CA GLN A 21 37.84 -25.98 -12.44
C GLN A 21 38.11 -25.32 -13.81
N GLN A 22 39.34 -24.88 -14.06
CA GLN A 22 39.78 -24.28 -15.33
C GLN A 22 40.15 -25.31 -16.41
N PHE A 23 40.15 -26.61 -16.07
CA PHE A 23 40.56 -27.69 -16.98
C PHE A 23 39.82 -27.64 -18.34
N PHE A 24 38.53 -27.31 -18.32
CA PHE A 24 37.70 -27.20 -19.52
C PHE A 24 37.94 -25.93 -20.35
N HIS A 25 38.64 -24.93 -19.81
CA HIS A 25 39.08 -23.76 -20.58
C HIS A 25 40.31 -24.11 -21.44
N ILE A 26 41.14 -25.04 -20.97
CA ILE A 26 42.35 -25.51 -21.66
C ILE A 26 41.99 -26.55 -22.74
N PHE A 27 40.94 -27.35 -22.49
CA PHE A 27 40.43 -28.36 -23.42
C PHE A 27 38.94 -28.14 -23.74
N PRO A 28 38.59 -27.08 -24.47
CA PRO A 28 37.18 -26.76 -24.76
C PRO A 28 36.48 -27.83 -25.59
N GLY A 29 37.18 -28.54 -26.48
CA GLY A 29 36.60 -29.63 -27.27
C GLY A 29 36.10 -30.82 -26.45
N LEU A 30 36.59 -31.02 -25.22
CA LEU A 30 36.07 -32.05 -24.32
C LEU A 30 34.67 -31.70 -23.78
N LEU A 31 34.30 -30.41 -23.73
CA LEU A 31 32.95 -30.00 -23.35
C LEU A 31 31.94 -30.31 -24.45
N ASP A 32 32.33 -30.15 -25.71
CA ASP A 32 31.48 -30.45 -26.87
C ASP A 32 31.19 -31.95 -26.99
N GLU A 33 32.07 -32.80 -26.48
CA GLU A 33 31.93 -34.26 -26.44
C GLU A 33 31.25 -34.77 -25.14
N LEU A 34 31.05 -33.90 -24.13
CA LEU A 34 30.52 -34.31 -22.82
C LEU A 34 28.98 -34.43 -22.84
N SER A 35 28.50 -35.67 -22.82
CA SER A 35 27.07 -35.97 -22.81
C SER A 35 26.54 -36.10 -21.38
N ILE A 36 26.03 -35.01 -20.77
CA ILE A 36 25.40 -35.05 -19.43
C ILE A 36 23.87 -35.13 -19.56
N PRO A 37 23.24 -36.28 -19.26
CA PRO A 37 21.82 -36.48 -19.50
C PRO A 37 20.94 -35.62 -18.57
N HIS A 38 19.94 -34.96 -19.15
CA HIS A 38 18.91 -34.21 -18.42
C HIS A 38 17.90 -35.17 -17.74
N PRO A 39 17.58 -35.02 -16.44
CA PRO A 39 16.70 -35.95 -15.72
C PRO A 39 15.24 -36.06 -16.21
N GLU A 40 14.72 -35.12 -17.02
CA GLU A 40 13.37 -35.22 -17.61
C GLU A 40 13.33 -35.42 -19.13
N SER A 41 14.42 -35.13 -19.87
CA SER A 41 14.42 -35.15 -21.35
C SER A 41 15.40 -36.15 -21.97
N GLY A 42 16.35 -36.72 -21.21
CA GLY A 42 17.27 -37.75 -21.70
C GLY A 42 18.25 -37.31 -22.80
N LYS A 43 18.27 -36.04 -23.21
CA LYS A 43 19.30 -35.48 -24.10
C LYS A 43 20.36 -34.75 -23.30
N ALA A 44 21.61 -34.83 -23.76
CA ALA A 44 22.71 -34.09 -23.16
C ALA A 44 22.59 -32.60 -23.45
N VAL A 45 22.69 -31.80 -22.40
CA VAL A 45 22.51 -30.35 -22.45
C VAL A 45 23.71 -29.73 -21.73
N SER A 46 24.38 -28.78 -22.37
CA SER A 46 25.61 -28.14 -21.90
C SER A 46 25.37 -27.39 -20.59
N LEU A 47 26.37 -27.31 -19.71
CA LEU A 47 26.31 -26.46 -18.50
C LEU A 47 25.95 -25.00 -18.85
N LEU A 48 26.32 -24.54 -20.04
CA LEU A 48 25.95 -23.24 -20.57
C LEU A 48 24.44 -23.12 -20.77
N GLU A 49 23.79 -24.14 -21.32
CA GLU A 49 22.33 -24.17 -21.51
C GLU A 49 21.59 -24.18 -20.16
N ARG A 50 22.14 -24.86 -19.14
CA ARG A 50 21.60 -24.80 -17.77
C ARG A 50 21.74 -23.41 -17.15
N GLN A 51 22.88 -22.75 -17.33
CA GLN A 51 23.10 -21.37 -16.87
C GLN A 51 22.19 -20.38 -17.60
N VAL A 52 22.03 -20.52 -18.92
CA VAL A 52 21.11 -19.71 -19.72
C VAL A 52 19.67 -19.92 -19.28
N TRP A 53 19.28 -21.16 -18.97
CA TRP A 53 17.94 -21.44 -18.44
C TRP A 53 17.71 -20.78 -17.08
N GLN A 54 18.66 -20.89 -16.13
CA GLN A 54 18.56 -20.22 -14.82
C GLN A 54 18.50 -18.69 -14.96
N LEU A 55 19.32 -18.10 -15.83
CA LEU A 55 19.29 -16.66 -16.10
C LEU A 55 17.96 -16.22 -16.71
N ARG A 56 17.36 -17.02 -17.60
CA ARG A 56 16.02 -16.74 -18.15
C ARG A 56 14.93 -16.79 -17.08
N GLN A 57 15.00 -17.76 -16.16
CA GLN A 57 14.07 -17.85 -15.03
C GLN A 57 14.20 -16.66 -14.09
N GLN A 58 15.43 -16.27 -13.73
CA GLN A 58 15.67 -15.08 -12.90
C GLN A 58 15.21 -13.79 -13.60
N LYS A 59 15.47 -13.66 -14.90
CA LYS A 59 14.98 -12.53 -15.70
C LYS A 59 13.45 -12.46 -15.67
N GLN A 60 12.76 -13.59 -15.85
CA GLN A 60 11.31 -13.62 -15.84
C GLN A 60 10.77 -13.20 -14.47
N LEU A 61 11.31 -13.75 -13.38
CA LEU A 61 10.91 -13.40 -12.02
C LEU A 61 11.12 -11.90 -11.72
N LEU A 62 12.25 -11.33 -12.15
CA LEU A 62 12.52 -9.90 -12.02
C LEU A 62 11.55 -9.06 -12.86
N GLN A 63 11.21 -9.50 -14.08
CA GLN A 63 10.24 -8.83 -14.92
C GLN A 63 8.85 -8.82 -14.26
N ASP A 64 8.40 -9.95 -13.73
CA ASP A 64 7.12 -10.08 -13.04
C ASP A 64 7.07 -9.17 -11.79
N GLN A 65 8.18 -9.02 -11.05
CA GLN A 65 8.29 -8.10 -9.93
C GLN A 65 8.22 -6.63 -10.37
N VAL A 66 8.91 -6.26 -11.45
CA VAL A 66 8.85 -4.90 -12.03
C VAL A 66 7.44 -4.59 -12.51
N ASP A 67 6.79 -5.51 -13.21
CA ASP A 67 5.43 -5.33 -13.72
C ASP A 67 4.42 -5.19 -12.56
N SER A 68 4.63 -5.93 -11.46
CA SER A 68 3.86 -5.75 -10.23
C SER A 68 4.07 -4.36 -9.60
N LEU A 69 5.32 -3.88 -9.51
CA LEU A 69 5.63 -2.53 -9.01
C LEU A 69 5.03 -1.43 -9.90
N VAL A 70 5.05 -1.61 -11.22
CA VAL A 70 4.43 -0.69 -12.18
C VAL A 70 2.91 -0.69 -12.03
N SER A 71 2.28 -1.85 -11.83
CA SER A 71 0.86 -1.95 -11.54
C SER A 71 0.48 -1.21 -10.26
N ILE A 72 1.25 -1.40 -9.17
CA ILE A 72 1.05 -0.69 -7.89
C ILE A 72 1.23 0.83 -8.08
N ALA A 73 2.21 1.26 -8.87
CA ALA A 73 2.40 2.66 -9.22
C ALA A 73 1.21 3.22 -10.02
N GLY A 74 0.60 2.41 -10.89
CA GLY A 74 -0.64 2.72 -11.60
C GLY A 74 -1.82 2.91 -10.65
N ASP A 75 -2.03 2.00 -9.71
CA ASP A 75 -3.11 2.06 -8.72
C ASP A 75 -2.97 3.28 -7.80
N ASN A 76 -1.75 3.57 -7.34
CA ASN A 76 -1.45 4.78 -6.58
C ASN A 76 -1.68 6.06 -7.41
N GLY A 77 -1.34 6.02 -8.69
CA GLY A 77 -1.62 7.11 -9.63
C GLY A 77 -3.11 7.40 -9.75
N VAL A 78 -3.95 6.36 -9.79
CA VAL A 78 -5.42 6.50 -9.81
C VAL A 78 -5.93 7.15 -8.51
N ILE A 79 -5.42 6.75 -7.34
CA ILE A 79 -5.80 7.36 -6.06
C ILE A 79 -5.39 8.84 -6.02
N LEU A 80 -4.17 9.16 -6.47
CA LEU A 80 -3.69 10.54 -6.53
C LEU A 80 -4.53 11.40 -7.47
N GLN A 81 -4.90 10.89 -8.64
CA GLN A 81 -5.79 11.59 -9.58
C GLN A 81 -7.16 11.86 -8.97
N LYS A 82 -7.73 10.88 -8.24
CA LYS A 82 -9.01 11.06 -7.53
C LYS A 82 -8.91 12.12 -6.43
N LEU A 83 -7.81 12.13 -5.67
CA LEU A 83 -7.56 13.17 -4.66
C LEU A 83 -7.40 14.56 -5.28
N HIS A 84 -6.66 14.66 -6.39
CA HIS A 84 -6.51 15.90 -7.12
C HIS A 84 -7.87 16.43 -7.63
N HIS A 85 -8.70 15.55 -8.20
CA HIS A 85 -10.04 15.93 -8.63
C HIS A 85 -10.94 16.35 -7.45
N LEU A 86 -10.86 15.65 -6.31
CA LEU A 86 -11.55 16.04 -5.08
C LEU A 86 -11.10 17.43 -4.62
N ALA A 87 -9.80 17.72 -4.58
CA ALA A 87 -9.27 19.02 -4.19
C ALA A 87 -9.84 20.15 -5.06
N LEU A 88 -9.85 19.96 -6.39
CA LEU A 88 -10.45 20.92 -7.31
C LEU A 88 -11.95 21.14 -7.04
N ARG A 89 -12.70 20.07 -6.75
CA ARG A 89 -14.14 20.16 -6.43
C ARG A 89 -14.40 20.90 -5.13
N LEU A 90 -13.58 20.68 -4.09
CA LEU A 90 -13.69 21.39 -2.82
C LEU A 90 -13.39 22.87 -2.99
N LEU A 91 -12.34 23.22 -3.74
CA LEU A 91 -11.97 24.61 -4.03
C LEU A 91 -13.00 25.36 -4.88
N GLN A 92 -13.69 24.67 -5.79
CA GLN A 92 -14.73 25.27 -6.63
C GLN A 92 -16.10 25.34 -5.94
N ALA A 93 -16.25 24.76 -4.76
CA ALA A 93 -17.53 24.73 -4.08
C ALA A 93 -17.90 26.13 -3.55
N PRO A 94 -19.07 26.69 -3.94
CA PRO A 94 -19.47 28.03 -3.56
C PRO A 94 -19.87 28.14 -2.07
N THR A 95 -20.22 27.02 -1.43
CA THR A 95 -20.61 26.96 -0.02
C THR A 95 -20.04 25.72 0.64
N GLN A 96 -19.92 25.75 1.98
CA GLN A 96 -19.48 24.59 2.76
C GLN A 96 -20.41 23.39 2.61
N GLN A 97 -21.72 23.61 2.44
CA GLN A 97 -22.66 22.52 2.18
C GLN A 97 -22.35 21.84 0.84
N VAL A 98 -22.14 22.62 -0.23
CA VAL A 98 -21.79 22.05 -1.55
C VAL A 98 -20.45 21.32 -1.49
N ALA A 99 -19.48 21.82 -0.71
CA ALA A 99 -18.21 21.14 -0.50
C ALA A 99 -18.39 19.80 0.21
N LEU A 100 -19.28 19.73 1.21
CA LEU A 100 -19.57 18.51 1.95
C LEU A 100 -20.28 17.48 1.07
N ASP A 101 -21.27 17.92 0.29
CA ASP A 101 -21.98 17.06 -0.66
C ASP A 101 -21.00 16.50 -1.72
N ALA A 102 -20.09 17.34 -2.22
CA ALA A 102 -19.05 16.92 -3.16
C ALA A 102 -18.09 15.89 -2.53
N LEU A 103 -17.69 16.08 -1.26
CA LEU A 103 -16.86 15.11 -0.53
C LEU A 103 -17.54 13.74 -0.48
N TYR A 104 -18.79 13.68 -0.04
CA TYR A 104 -19.56 12.43 0.02
C TYR A 104 -19.70 11.79 -1.37
N GLN A 105 -20.06 12.56 -2.39
CA GLN A 105 -20.18 12.06 -3.77
C GLN A 105 -18.86 11.49 -4.31
N GLN A 106 -17.73 12.15 -4.05
CA GLN A 106 -16.43 11.66 -4.50
C GLN A 106 -16.05 10.37 -3.76
N LEU A 107 -16.22 10.33 -2.43
CA LEU A 107 -15.86 9.17 -1.62
C LEU A 107 -16.72 7.94 -1.96
N GLN A 108 -18.03 8.13 -2.13
CA GLN A 108 -18.94 7.02 -2.44
C GLN A 108 -18.90 6.60 -3.91
N GLY A 109 -18.69 7.54 -4.84
CA GLY A 109 -18.61 7.25 -6.27
C GLY A 109 -17.18 6.84 -6.69
N PRO A 110 -16.33 7.78 -7.14
CA PRO A 110 -14.97 7.50 -7.59
C PRO A 110 -14.10 6.67 -6.65
N PHE A 111 -14.14 6.91 -5.34
CA PHE A 111 -13.37 6.09 -4.38
C PHE A 111 -14.08 4.80 -3.98
N ALA A 112 -15.35 4.62 -4.38
CA ALA A 112 -16.16 3.44 -4.09
C ALA A 112 -16.15 3.04 -2.60
N VAL A 113 -16.18 4.02 -1.70
CA VAL A 113 -16.29 3.78 -0.25
C VAL A 113 -17.76 3.59 0.09
N GLU A 114 -18.10 2.44 0.65
CA GLU A 114 -19.49 2.03 0.86
C GLU A 114 -20.15 2.81 1.99
N GLN A 115 -19.43 3.00 3.11
CA GLN A 115 -19.92 3.76 4.25
C GLN A 115 -18.99 4.93 4.53
N VAL A 116 -19.53 6.14 4.51
CA VAL A 116 -18.79 7.37 4.79
C VAL A 116 -19.55 8.13 5.85
N THR A 117 -18.87 8.58 6.91
CA THR A 117 -19.49 9.43 7.91
C THR A 117 -18.52 10.46 8.44
N LEU A 118 -18.94 11.72 8.44
CA LEU A 118 -18.19 12.84 8.98
C LEU A 118 -18.78 13.24 10.33
N PHE A 119 -17.93 13.27 11.36
CA PHE A 119 -18.29 13.70 12.70
C PHE A 119 -17.47 14.88 13.17
N SER A 120 -18.10 15.80 13.90
CA SER A 120 -17.42 16.81 14.71
C SER A 120 -17.64 16.57 16.21
N TRP A 121 -16.61 16.85 17.00
CA TRP A 121 -16.70 16.91 18.47
C TRP A 121 -17.21 18.28 18.91
N GLU A 122 -16.83 19.31 18.15
CA GLU A 122 -17.17 20.68 18.40
C GLU A 122 -18.47 21.06 17.71
N LEU A 123 -19.14 22.08 18.26
CA LEU A 123 -20.33 22.63 17.65
C LEU A 123 -19.90 23.57 16.51
N PRO A 124 -20.22 23.27 15.25
CA PRO A 124 -19.85 24.16 14.15
C PRO A 124 -20.67 25.45 14.24
N ASN A 125 -20.07 26.57 13.81
CA ASN A 125 -20.75 27.86 13.71
C ASN A 125 -21.94 27.82 12.73
N THR A 126 -21.87 26.92 11.74
CA THR A 126 -22.90 26.69 10.73
C THR A 126 -23.28 25.21 10.72
N SER A 127 -24.58 24.92 10.83
CA SER A 127 -25.08 23.55 10.70
C SER A 127 -25.02 23.10 9.24
N LEU A 128 -24.45 21.92 8.98
CA LEU A 128 -24.36 21.32 7.65
C LEU A 128 -25.11 19.98 7.63
N ALA A 129 -25.93 19.76 6.61
CA ALA A 129 -26.58 18.48 6.40
C ALA A 129 -25.52 17.43 6.03
N GLY A 130 -25.44 16.34 6.79
CA GLY A 130 -24.45 15.28 6.61
C GLY A 130 -23.20 15.41 7.51
N LEU A 131 -23.04 16.53 8.23
CA LEU A 131 -22.09 16.62 9.34
C LEU A 131 -22.79 16.15 10.61
N GLN A 132 -22.38 14.99 11.13
CA GLN A 132 -22.95 14.46 12.36
C GLN A 132 -22.24 15.07 13.57
N GLN A 133 -22.98 15.34 14.64
CA GLN A 133 -22.41 15.75 15.91
C GLN A 133 -22.41 14.58 16.88
N LEU A 134 -21.24 14.27 17.45
CA LEU A 134 -21.19 13.31 18.56
C LEU A 134 -21.43 14.04 19.87
N GLY A 135 -22.53 13.67 20.53
CA GLY A 135 -22.83 14.17 21.85
C GLY A 135 -21.73 13.75 22.84
N VAL A 136 -21.30 14.70 23.68
CA VAL A 136 -20.23 14.61 24.68
C VAL A 136 -20.42 13.47 25.73
N ARG A 137 -21.50 12.68 25.66
CA ARG A 137 -21.93 11.76 26.74
C ARG A 137 -21.85 10.28 26.40
N GLN A 138 -21.02 9.88 25.44
CA GLN A 138 -20.82 8.46 25.14
C GLN A 138 -19.35 8.11 25.37
N ASP A 139 -19.09 7.14 26.25
CA ASP A 139 -17.74 6.74 26.67
C ASP A 139 -16.84 6.36 25.49
N TRP A 140 -17.44 5.77 24.45
CA TRP A 140 -16.72 5.40 23.22
C TRP A 140 -16.25 6.60 22.39
N VAL A 141 -16.90 7.77 22.49
CA VAL A 141 -16.48 9.01 21.81
C VAL A 141 -15.20 9.53 22.45
N ALA A 142 -15.10 9.45 23.78
CA ALA A 142 -13.89 9.84 24.50
C ALA A 142 -12.71 8.92 24.16
N SER A 143 -12.93 7.61 24.08
CA SER A 143 -11.87 6.67 23.70
C SER A 143 -11.44 6.85 22.24
N LEU A 144 -12.38 7.04 21.32
CA LEU A 144 -12.08 7.35 19.92
C LEU A 144 -11.28 8.66 19.80
N LYS A 145 -11.72 9.74 20.46
CA LYS A 145 -11.01 11.03 20.43
C LYS A 145 -9.59 10.89 20.97
N ALA A 146 -9.39 10.12 22.04
CA ALA A 146 -8.06 9.90 22.64
C ALA A 146 -7.12 9.07 21.74
N SER A 147 -7.66 8.22 20.87
CA SER A 147 -6.86 7.41 19.93
C SER A 147 -6.42 8.16 18.67
N LEU A 148 -6.99 9.34 18.40
CA LEU A 148 -6.79 10.06 17.14
C LEU A 148 -5.73 11.16 17.31
N VAL A 149 -4.77 11.18 16.38
CA VAL A 149 -3.70 12.17 16.32
C VAL A 149 -3.74 12.87 14.96
N PRO A 150 -3.65 14.21 14.87
CA PRO A 150 -3.64 14.91 13.59
C PRO A 150 -2.64 14.32 12.59
N GLY A 151 -3.08 14.09 11.36
CA GLY A 151 -2.24 13.53 10.30
C GLY A 151 -1.90 12.04 10.44
N GLN A 152 -2.46 11.32 11.41
CA GLN A 152 -2.28 9.88 11.59
C GLN A 152 -3.62 9.13 11.45
N PRO A 153 -4.01 8.75 10.22
CA PRO A 153 -5.17 7.89 10.00
C PRO A 153 -4.97 6.52 10.66
N VAL A 154 -6.05 5.99 11.24
CA VAL A 154 -6.05 4.67 11.90
C VAL A 154 -6.95 3.73 11.11
N CYS A 155 -6.44 2.58 10.71
CA CYS A 155 -7.14 1.61 9.86
C CYS A 155 -7.12 0.21 10.47
N GLY A 156 -8.11 -0.61 10.12
CA GLY A 156 -8.19 -2.00 10.55
C GLY A 156 -9.50 -2.33 11.23
N PHE A 157 -9.48 -3.42 11.99
CA PHE A 157 -10.59 -3.77 12.85
C PHE A 157 -10.55 -2.91 14.12
N ILE A 158 -11.64 -2.16 14.34
CA ILE A 158 -11.79 -1.20 15.42
C ILE A 158 -12.89 -1.69 16.37
N GLU A 159 -12.85 -1.25 17.63
CA GLU A 159 -13.83 -1.58 18.66
C GLU A 159 -15.29 -1.51 18.17
N ALA A 160 -16.09 -2.53 18.52
CA ALA A 160 -17.48 -2.66 18.07
C ALA A 160 -18.34 -1.43 18.40
N GLN A 161 -18.07 -0.77 19.53
CA GLN A 161 -18.76 0.44 19.96
C GLN A 161 -18.50 1.63 19.02
N TRP A 162 -17.29 1.78 18.47
CA TRP A 162 -17.01 2.84 17.50
C TRP A 162 -17.74 2.56 16.20
N LYS A 163 -17.72 1.31 15.72
CA LYS A 163 -18.45 0.92 14.50
C LYS A 163 -19.95 1.23 14.60
N GLN A 164 -20.59 0.84 15.72
CA GLN A 164 -22.02 1.10 15.95
C GLN A 164 -22.34 2.59 16.09
N GLY A 165 -21.45 3.35 16.72
CA GLY A 165 -21.61 4.78 16.90
C GLY A 165 -21.38 5.60 15.62
N LEU A 166 -20.39 5.20 14.83
CA LEU A 166 -19.99 5.90 13.61
C LEU A 166 -20.90 5.58 12.42
N PHE A 167 -21.34 4.33 12.29
CA PHE A 167 -22.15 3.91 11.16
C PHE A 167 -23.54 3.45 11.59
N LYS A 168 -24.56 4.16 11.11
CA LYS A 168 -25.97 3.83 11.34
C LYS A 168 -26.51 2.92 10.23
N THR A 169 -25.78 1.85 9.92
CA THR A 169 -26.16 0.86 8.88
C THR A 169 -26.47 -0.49 9.51
N THR A 170 -27.40 -1.23 8.89
CA THR A 170 -27.70 -2.62 9.24
C THR A 170 -26.72 -3.61 8.62
N GLU A 171 -25.94 -3.18 7.63
CA GLU A 171 -25.01 -4.03 6.90
C GLU A 171 -23.69 -4.24 7.66
N PRO A 172 -23.10 -5.44 7.59
CA PRO A 172 -21.87 -5.73 8.32
C PRO A 172 -20.68 -4.98 7.71
N ILE A 173 -20.06 -4.10 8.48
CA ILE A 173 -18.78 -3.46 8.12
C ILE A 173 -17.62 -4.36 8.56
N GLU A 174 -16.87 -4.91 7.62
CA GLU A 174 -15.75 -5.82 7.90
C GLU A 174 -14.46 -5.07 8.25
N SER A 175 -14.23 -3.89 7.65
CA SER A 175 -13.05 -3.06 7.91
C SER A 175 -13.40 -1.57 7.95
N MET A 176 -12.65 -0.79 8.72
CA MET A 176 -12.83 0.67 8.85
C MET A 176 -11.50 1.41 8.88
N CYS A 177 -11.49 2.65 8.36
CA CYS A 177 -10.47 3.64 8.66
C CYS A 177 -11.10 4.90 9.28
N CYS A 178 -10.43 5.45 10.29
CA CYS A 178 -10.73 6.75 10.88
C CYS A 178 -9.64 7.75 10.46
N VAL A 179 -10.05 8.79 9.76
CA VAL A 179 -9.19 9.89 9.32
C VAL A 179 -9.41 11.08 10.27
N PRO A 180 -8.43 11.43 11.12
CA PRO A 180 -8.54 12.57 12.03
C PRO A 180 -8.55 13.89 11.24
N LEU A 181 -9.38 14.83 11.68
CA LEU A 181 -9.52 16.13 11.04
C LEU A 181 -9.11 17.25 12.00
N GLY A 182 -8.24 18.12 11.51
CA GLY A 182 -7.63 19.22 12.23
C GLY A 182 -6.10 19.19 12.18
N TRP A 183 -5.50 20.27 12.69
CA TRP A 183 -4.07 20.53 12.55
C TRP A 183 -3.33 20.46 13.89
N GLN A 184 -3.69 21.35 14.82
CA GLN A 184 -3.15 21.35 16.18
C GLN A 184 -3.99 20.45 17.11
N SER A 185 -5.30 20.45 16.90
CA SER A 185 -6.26 19.63 17.62
C SER A 185 -7.12 18.87 16.62
N VAL A 186 -7.60 17.69 17.02
CA VAL A 186 -8.58 16.93 16.22
C VAL A 186 -9.97 17.47 16.57
N TRP A 187 -10.59 18.22 15.67
CA TRP A 187 -11.95 18.76 15.83
C TRP A 187 -13.03 17.78 15.34
N GLY A 188 -12.64 16.78 14.54
CA GLY A 188 -13.55 15.79 13.99
C GLY A 188 -12.87 14.55 13.43
N VAL A 189 -13.68 13.63 12.93
CA VAL A 189 -13.20 12.41 12.27
C VAL A 189 -14.03 12.14 11.01
N LEU A 190 -13.35 11.73 9.95
CA LEU A 190 -13.95 11.13 8.78
C LEU A 190 -13.79 9.61 8.88
N ALA A 191 -14.88 8.91 9.11
CA ALA A 191 -14.94 7.45 9.18
C ALA A 191 -15.30 6.86 7.81
N LEU A 192 -14.49 5.91 7.35
CA LEU A 192 -14.65 5.18 6.10
C LEU A 192 -14.83 3.70 6.43
N GLY A 193 -15.96 3.10 6.02
CA GLY A 193 -16.28 1.71 6.27
C GLY A 193 -16.40 0.93 4.96
N SER A 194 -16.01 -0.33 5.00
CA SER A 194 -16.23 -1.28 3.92
C SER A 194 -16.80 -2.61 4.43
N HIS A 195 -17.63 -3.25 3.61
CA HIS A 195 -18.14 -4.62 3.73
C HIS A 195 -17.10 -5.67 3.34
N SER A 196 -15.89 -5.26 2.94
CA SER A 196 -14.77 -6.13 2.62
C SER A 196 -13.54 -5.78 3.47
N ASN A 197 -12.49 -6.62 3.42
CA ASN A 197 -11.21 -6.37 4.08
C ASN A 197 -10.32 -5.34 3.34
N ARG A 198 -10.90 -4.20 2.93
CA ARG A 198 -10.22 -3.13 2.19
C ARG A 198 -9.33 -2.27 3.09
N PHE A 199 -9.76 -1.99 4.31
CA PHE A 199 -9.08 -1.11 5.26
C PHE A 199 -8.29 -1.93 6.28
N GLN A 200 -7.22 -2.56 5.82
CA GLN A 200 -6.35 -3.41 6.67
C GLN A 200 -5.37 -2.57 7.50
N PRO A 201 -4.87 -3.09 8.64
CA PRO A 201 -3.85 -2.40 9.46
C PRO A 201 -2.57 -2.04 8.69
N ASP A 202 -2.16 -2.89 7.75
CA ASP A 202 -0.94 -2.70 6.93
C ASP A 202 -1.16 -1.77 5.72
N LEU A 203 -2.38 -1.22 5.56
CA LEU A 203 -2.69 -0.28 4.47
C LEU A 203 -1.84 0.99 4.60
N GLY A 204 -1.16 1.38 3.52
CA GLY A 204 -0.48 2.66 3.46
C GLY A 204 -1.46 3.82 3.68
N THR A 205 -1.28 4.59 4.74
CA THR A 205 -2.20 5.68 5.15
C THR A 205 -1.88 7.04 4.50
N TYR A 206 -0.88 7.11 3.62
CA TYR A 206 -0.42 8.36 3.01
C TYR A 206 -1.55 9.14 2.30
N PHE A 207 -2.33 8.48 1.47
CA PHE A 207 -3.45 9.13 0.76
C PHE A 207 -4.61 9.50 1.69
N LEU A 208 -4.82 8.74 2.77
CA LEU A 208 -5.80 9.07 3.80
C LEU A 208 -5.37 10.30 4.61
N LYS A 209 -4.06 10.47 4.84
CA LYS A 209 -3.50 11.67 5.44
C LYS A 209 -3.79 12.90 4.56
N ILE A 210 -3.47 12.82 3.26
CA ILE A 210 -3.77 13.91 2.31
C ILE A 210 -5.28 14.23 2.29
N LEU A 211 -6.12 13.19 2.27
CA LEU A 211 -7.57 13.36 2.35
C LEU A 211 -7.97 14.13 3.62
N GLY A 212 -7.42 13.74 4.76
CA GLY A 212 -7.64 14.42 6.05
C GLY A 212 -7.21 15.88 6.02
N GLU A 213 -6.06 16.19 5.43
CA GLU A 213 -5.55 17.55 5.27
C GLU A 213 -6.47 18.41 4.37
N LEU A 214 -6.93 17.89 3.23
CA LEU A 214 -7.85 18.58 2.33
C LEU A 214 -9.19 18.88 3.00
N VAL A 215 -9.77 17.89 3.68
CA VAL A 215 -11.03 18.04 4.41
C VAL A 215 -10.84 19.03 5.57
N SER A 216 -9.73 18.93 6.30
CA SER A 216 -9.40 19.85 7.39
C SER A 216 -9.29 21.29 6.88
N ALA A 217 -8.56 21.52 5.79
CA ALA A 217 -8.42 22.85 5.19
C ALA A 217 -9.78 23.44 4.76
N GLN A 218 -10.62 22.65 4.11
CA GLN A 218 -11.91 23.11 3.60
C GLN A 218 -12.89 23.48 4.72
N PHE A 219 -12.89 22.70 5.80
CA PHE A 219 -13.87 22.84 6.88
C PHE A 219 -13.33 23.52 8.13
N ASN A 220 -12.06 23.92 8.15
CA ASN A 220 -11.45 24.61 9.29
C ASN A 220 -12.28 25.81 9.76
N ASN A 221 -12.76 26.61 8.80
CA ASN A 221 -13.54 27.83 9.09
C ASN A 221 -14.93 27.58 9.71
N LEU A 222 -15.38 26.32 9.81
CA LEU A 222 -16.59 25.98 10.58
C LEU A 222 -16.37 26.09 12.08
N PHE A 223 -15.11 25.93 12.50
CA PHE A 223 -14.68 25.93 13.89
C PHE A 223 -13.71 27.10 14.06
N ASN A 224 -13.61 27.67 15.25
CA ASN A 224 -12.88 28.94 15.47
C ASN A 224 -11.35 28.76 15.50
N ASP A 225 -10.79 27.88 14.68
CA ASP A 225 -9.36 27.61 14.62
C ASP A 225 -8.70 28.35 13.44
N ALA A 226 -7.69 29.15 13.74
CA ALA A 226 -6.83 29.78 12.75
C ALA A 226 -6.16 28.72 11.86
N LEU A 227 -6.02 29.00 10.56
CA LEU A 227 -5.21 28.20 9.65
C LEU A 227 -3.82 27.96 10.28
N PRO A 228 -3.26 26.74 10.22
CA PRO A 228 -1.90 26.51 10.68
C PRO A 228 -0.93 27.37 9.85
N ALA A 229 0.11 27.88 10.50
CA ALA A 229 1.27 28.41 9.80
C ALA A 229 1.86 27.31 8.90
N GLU A 230 2.31 27.67 7.69
CA GLU A 230 2.86 26.72 6.72
C GLU A 230 3.93 25.82 7.38
N PRO A 231 4.00 24.53 7.05
CA PRO A 231 5.09 23.69 7.50
C PRO A 231 6.41 24.27 6.97
N GLU A 232 7.30 24.67 7.88
CA GLU A 232 8.68 25.00 7.51
C GLU A 232 9.27 23.80 6.78
N LEU A 233 9.39 23.91 5.46
CA LEU A 233 10.23 23.04 4.65
C LEU A 233 11.66 23.26 5.13
N THR A 234 12.08 22.51 6.16
CA THR A 234 13.47 22.37 6.52
C THR A 234 14.15 21.62 5.39
N LEU A 235 14.55 22.37 4.37
CA LEU A 235 15.60 21.99 3.43
C LEU A 235 16.86 21.79 4.29
N SER A 236 17.09 20.56 4.72
CA SER A 236 18.37 20.13 5.25
C SER A 236 19.41 20.27 4.13
N GLN A 237 20.03 21.44 4.04
CA GLN A 237 21.33 21.59 3.41
C GLN A 237 22.38 21.15 4.43
N SER A 238 23.02 20.01 4.17
CA SER A 238 24.44 19.64 4.43
C SER A 238 24.59 18.12 4.31
#